data_AF-A0A8W8P0F6-F1
#
_entry.id   AF-A0A8W8P0F6-F1
#
_cell.length_a   1.000
_cell.length_b   1.000
_cell.length_c   1.000
_cell.angle_alpha   90.00
_cell.angle_beta   90.00
_cell.angle_gamma   90.00
#
_symmetry.space_group_name_H-M   'P 1'
#
loop_
_entity.id
_entity.type
_entity.pdbx_description
1 polymer ?
#
loop_
_entity_poly.entity_id
_entity_poly.type
_entity_poly.pdbx_seq_one_letter_code
_entity_poly.pdbx_strand_id
1 'polypeptide(L)' 'MWNQSIGLLVMMIVSQTSADFCDYLGQMYKIGITFASGDGCNTCTCMPSRKVECTQYPCYPG' A
#
# COMPACT_ATOMS: atom_id res chain seq x y z
N MET A 1 -10.95 23.35 -12.87
CA MET A 1 -9.52 23.68 -12.81
C MET A 1 -9.37 24.91 -11.92
N TRP A 2 -9.19 24.71 -10.62
CA TRP A 2 -9.07 25.80 -9.64
C TRP A 2 -7.61 26.25 -9.57
N ASN A 3 -7.38 27.54 -9.82
CA ASN A 3 -6.16 28.35 -9.63
C ASN A 3 -4.80 27.59 -9.50
N GLN A 4 -3.86 27.87 -10.40
CA GLN A 4 -2.54 27.20 -10.49
C GLN A 4 -1.76 27.19 -9.15
N SER A 5 -1.92 28.24 -8.32
CA SER A 5 -1.29 28.33 -6.99
C SER A 5 -1.96 27.43 -5.93
N ILE A 6 -3.28 27.25 -5.99
CA ILE A 6 -4.03 26.33 -5.10
C ILE A 6 -3.74 24.89 -5.50
N GLY A 7 -3.63 24.61 -6.81
CA GLY A 7 -3.28 23.29 -7.34
C GLY A 7 -1.95 22.73 -6.80
N LEU A 8 -0.91 23.56 -6.65
CA LEU A 8 0.38 23.13 -6.11
C LEU A 8 0.33 22.80 -4.60
N LEU A 9 -0.36 23.62 -3.81
CA LEU A 9 -0.57 23.35 -2.37
C LEU A 9 -1.45 22.11 -2.15
N VAL A 10 -2.50 21.94 -2.97
CA VAL A 10 -3.35 20.74 -2.99
C VAL A 10 -2.55 19.51 -3.44
N MET A 11 -1.66 19.63 -4.42
CA MET A 11 -0.77 18.53 -4.83
C MET A 11 0.19 18.10 -3.70
N MET A 12 0.73 19.04 -2.92
CA MET A 12 1.61 18.70 -1.78
C MET A 12 0.88 17.92 -0.69
N ILE A 13 -0.31 18.38 -0.27
CA ILE A 13 -1.11 17.68 0.75
C ILE A 13 -1.63 16.31 0.25
N VAL A 14 -2.00 16.19 -1.03
CA VAL A 14 -2.45 14.90 -1.62
C VAL A 14 -1.27 13.92 -1.84
N SER A 15 -0.07 14.43 -2.16
CA SER A 15 1.12 13.58 -2.33
C SER A 15 1.69 13.08 -1.01
N GLN A 16 1.51 13.83 0.09
CA GLN A 16 2.01 13.43 1.39
C GLN A 16 1.29 12.19 1.93
N THR A 17 -0.02 12.09 1.72
CA THR A 17 -0.83 11.00 2.27
C THR A 17 -0.65 9.66 1.55
N SER A 18 -0.13 9.64 0.32
CA SER A 18 0.11 8.38 -0.42
C SER A 18 1.49 7.78 -0.17
N ALA A 19 2.42 8.55 0.39
CA ALA A 19 3.78 8.09 0.67
C ALA A 19 3.84 7.06 1.82
N ASP A 20 2.82 7.02 2.68
CA ASP A 20 2.75 6.14 3.85
C ASP A 20 2.05 4.80 3.58
N PHE A 21 1.75 4.49 2.31
CA PHE A 21 0.98 3.32 1.93
C PHE A 21 1.68 2.49 0.85
N CYS A 22 1.40 1.19 0.85
CA CYS A 22 1.66 0.27 -0.24
C CYS A 22 0.37 -0.01 -1.00
N ASP A 23 0.46 -0.07 -2.32
CA ASP A 23 -0.58 -0.67 -3.17
C ASP A 23 -0.38 -2.18 -3.21
N TYR A 24 -1.40 -2.93 -2.81
CA TYR A 24 -1.48 -4.36 -3.02
C TYR A 24 -2.84 -4.73 -3.61
N LEU A 25 -2.85 -5.21 -4.85
CA LEU A 25 -4.07 -5.61 -5.57
C LEU A 25 -5.15 -4.51 -5.59
N GLY A 26 -4.74 -3.23 -5.66
CA GLY A 26 -5.65 -2.09 -5.67
C GLY A 26 -6.14 -1.66 -4.28
N GLN A 27 -5.66 -2.29 -3.21
CA GLN A 27 -5.93 -1.92 -1.82
C GLN A 27 -4.73 -1.17 -1.22
N MET A 28 -5.01 -0.14 -0.44
CA MET A 28 -3.98 0.68 0.21
C MET A 28 -3.72 0.17 1.63
N TYR A 29 -2.49 -0.28 1.89
CA TYR A 29 -2.05 -0.74 3.21
C TYR A 29 -1.03 0.22 3.78
N LYS A 30 -1.22 0.64 5.04
CA LYS A 30 -0.26 1.54 5.70
C LYS A 30 1.07 0.81 5.93
N ILE A 31 2.18 1.53 5.81
CA ILE A 31 3.53 1.04 6.17
C ILE A 31 3.51 0.45 7.59
N GLY A 32 4.12 -0.73 7.72
CA GLY A 32 4.22 -1.51 8.95
C GLY A 32 3.05 -2.47 9.19
N ILE A 33 1.99 -2.43 8.38
CA ILE A 33 0.88 -3.38 8.50
C ILE A 33 1.23 -4.70 7.82
N THR A 34 0.98 -5.79 8.55
CA THR A 34 0.93 -7.15 8.01
C THR A 34 -0.54 -7.56 7.80
N PHE A 35 -0.83 -8.17 6.65
CA PHE A 35 -2.18 -8.56 6.22
C PHE A 35 -2.14 -9.89 5.46
N ALA A 36 -3.30 -10.53 5.26
CA ALA A 36 -3.38 -11.78 4.49
C ALA A 36 -3.23 -11.51 2.98
N SER A 37 -2.47 -12.34 2.26
CA SER A 37 -2.26 -12.19 0.80
C SER A 37 -3.54 -12.44 -0.01
N GLY A 38 -4.53 -13.11 0.58
CA GLY A 38 -5.77 -13.52 -0.09
C GLY A 38 -5.74 -14.94 -0.67
N ASP A 39 -4.59 -15.62 -0.61
CA ASP A 39 -4.47 -17.04 -1.02
C ASP A 39 -4.84 -18.04 0.09
N GLY A 40 -5.14 -17.54 1.30
CA GLY A 40 -5.55 -18.35 2.45
C GLY A 40 -4.41 -18.94 3.28
N CYS A 41 -3.14 -18.73 2.91
CA CYS A 41 -2.00 -19.24 3.68
C CYS A 41 -0.87 -18.24 3.90
N ASN A 42 -0.63 -17.33 2.95
CA ASN A 42 0.46 -16.36 3.04
C ASN A 42 0.02 -15.05 3.68
N THR A 43 1.01 -14.37 4.26
CA THR A 43 0.85 -13.01 4.77
C THR A 43 1.83 -12.09 4.07
N CYS A 44 1.45 -10.81 3.97
CA CYS A 44 2.19 -9.76 3.31
C CYS A 44 2.39 -8.59 4.27
N THR A 45 3.55 -7.95 4.22
CA THR A 45 3.86 -6.76 5.03
C THR A 45 4.16 -5.58 4.12
N CYS A 46 3.53 -4.43 4.40
CA CYS A 46 3.86 -3.18 3.73
C CYS A 46 5.13 -2.58 4.34
N MET A 47 6.23 -2.59 3.57
CA MET A 47 7.54 -2.17 4.04
C MET A 47 7.71 -0.65 3.92
N PRO A 48 8.60 -0.03 4.72
CA PRO A 48 8.94 1.40 4.60
C PRO A 48 9.43 1.81 3.21
N SER A 49 9.91 0.85 2.41
CA SER A 49 10.30 1.04 1.00
C SER A 49 9.12 1.21 0.04
N ARG A 50 7.87 1.17 0.54
CA ARG A 50 6.61 1.11 -0.23
C ARG A 50 6.47 -0.13 -1.11
N LYS A 51 7.21 -1.19 -0.78
CA LYS A 51 7.06 -2.51 -1.39
C LYS A 51 6.31 -3.42 -0.43
N VAL A 52 5.53 -4.32 -1.02
CA VAL A 52 4.88 -5.40 -0.26
C VAL A 52 5.78 -6.63 -0.33
N GLU A 53 6.08 -7.18 0.83
CA GLU A 53 6.83 -8.43 0.95
C GLU A 53 5.91 -9.51 1.53
N CYS A 54 5.73 -10.60 0.79
CA CYS A 54 4.87 -11.70 1.19
C CYS A 54 5.69 -12.95 1.52
N THR A 55 5.19 -13.75 2.46
CA THR A 55 5.67 -15.12 2.65
C THR A 55 5.39 -15.95 1.40
N GLN A 56 6.18 -17.01 1.20
CA GLN A 56 6.06 -17.91 0.03
C GLN A 56 5.91 -19.35 0.49
N TYR A 57 4.91 -19.60 1.33
CA TYR A 57 4.55 -20.95 1.73
C TYR A 57 3.69 -21.62 0.65
N PRO A 58 3.90 -22.92 0.38
CA PRO A 58 3.00 -23.68 -0.46
C PRO A 58 1.63 -23.75 0.23
N CYS A 59 0.59 -23.17 -0.40
CA CYS A 59 -0.78 -23.31 0.07
C CYS A 59 -1.33 -24.68 -0.37
N TYR A 60 -1.77 -25.49 0.58
CA TYR A 60 -2.44 -26.76 0.28
C TYR A 60 -3.95 -26.53 0.33
N PRO A 61 -4.71 -26.83 -0.74
CA PRO A 61 -6.16 -26.95 -0.63
C PRO A 61 -6.44 -28.17 0.27
N GLY A 62 -6.97 -27.92 1.46
CA GLY A 62 -7.54 -28.95 2.31
C GLY A 62 -8.90 -29.40 1.80
#